data_AF-A0A956QB81-F1
#
_entry.id   AF-A0A956QB81-F1
#
_cell.length_a   1.000
_cell.length_b   1.000
_cell.length_c   1.000
_cell.angle_alpha   90.00
_cell.angle_beta   90.00
_cell.angle_gamma   90.00
#
_symmetry.space_group_name_H-M   'P 1'
#
loop_
_entity.id
_entity.type
_entity.pdbx_description
1 polymer ?
#
loop_
_entity_poly.entity_id
_entity_poly.type
_entity_poly.pdbx_seq_one_letter_code
_entity_poly.pdbx_strand_id
1 'polypeptide(L)'
;KTYVAKKNVVFAWGMGMTHHVHGVENVEAIANLALLRGMVGRQYAGLLPLRGHSNVQGIGTIGVKPVLAEDVLARIEESFGHALPRSKGLDTMAGLEAAVAGDIDAAVIMGGNLYEATPNTDWAEKALSKIGLKVFLTTTLNRGHVHGLDGGETLILPVTARDEEWQPTTQESMFNFVRLSDGGIKRLNNVRPETHILCDLAAEMLPDCPIDFSAFKQHRKTREAIADIVPGMEKLADIDVAKREFHIQNRVLHEPKFGGGKAHFVVTPLPKAQDKGKARLTLATMRSEGQFNTIIYEEHDSYRYKAPRDAVFLNRDDMSAAGITEGARITLASDRGRMSAVATAFDLPRGSALAYYPEANVLCGTAVDPRSKTPAFKSVPVWIET
;
A
#
# COMPACT_ATOMS: atom_id res chain seq x y z
N LYS A 1 2.85 31.29 10.93
CA LYS A 1 3.98 32.22 11.25
C LYS A 1 5.33 31.51 11.20
N THR A 2 5.55 30.41 11.94
CA THR A 2 6.82 29.65 11.93
C THR A 2 7.23 29.21 10.53
N TYR A 3 6.34 28.53 9.79
CA TYR A 3 6.59 28.13 8.41
C TYR A 3 7.07 29.31 7.54
N VAL A 4 6.38 30.45 7.64
CA VAL A 4 6.68 31.66 6.88
C VAL A 4 8.08 32.23 7.21
N ALA A 5 8.56 32.07 8.44
CA ALA A 5 9.87 32.56 8.83
C ALA A 5 11.06 31.71 8.34
N LYS A 6 10.84 30.47 7.88
CA LYS A 6 11.92 29.55 7.51
C LYS A 6 12.32 29.64 6.03
N LYS A 7 13.63 29.67 5.76
CA LYS A 7 14.19 29.76 4.39
C LYS A 7 14.07 28.46 3.60
N ASN A 8 14.18 27.32 4.28
CA ASN A 8 14.16 25.97 3.72
C ASN A 8 13.16 25.14 4.53
N VAL A 9 12.22 24.47 3.85
CA VAL A 9 11.22 23.63 4.50
C VAL A 9 10.93 22.41 3.63
N VAL A 10 10.95 21.24 4.26
CA VAL A 10 10.49 19.99 3.65
C VAL A 10 9.14 19.63 4.24
N PHE A 11 8.14 19.41 3.39
CA PHE A 11 6.86 18.86 3.79
C PHE A 11 6.93 17.34 3.72
N ALA A 12 6.93 16.68 4.87
CA ALA A 12 6.84 15.23 4.96
C ALA A 12 5.44 14.82 5.40
N TRP A 13 4.86 13.83 4.72
CA TRP A 13 3.54 13.30 5.10
C TRP A 13 3.47 11.80 4.84
N GLY A 14 2.51 11.14 5.50
CA GLY A 14 2.21 9.73 5.27
C GLY A 14 0.71 9.49 5.15
N MET A 15 0.28 8.34 5.67
CA MET A 15 -1.11 7.88 5.55
C MET A 15 -2.13 8.80 6.22
N GLY A 16 -1.73 9.61 7.20
CA GLY A 16 -2.59 10.62 7.83
C GLY A 16 -3.01 11.77 6.91
N MET A 17 -2.45 11.86 5.69
CA MET A 17 -2.94 12.77 4.65
C MET A 17 -3.62 12.02 3.50
N THR A 18 -3.13 10.83 3.15
CA THR A 18 -3.57 10.10 1.95
C THR A 18 -4.73 9.14 2.18
N HIS A 19 -4.92 8.57 3.38
CA HIS A 19 -5.97 7.58 3.67
C HIS A 19 -7.28 8.24 4.12
N HIS A 20 -7.74 9.20 3.31
CA HIS A 20 -9.00 9.93 3.45
C HIS A 20 -9.74 9.93 2.11
N VAL A 21 -11.06 10.13 2.12
CA VAL A 21 -11.86 10.29 0.89
C VAL A 21 -11.51 11.55 0.07
N HIS A 22 -10.70 12.45 0.64
CA HIS A 22 -10.19 13.69 0.04
C HIS A 22 -8.66 13.75 0.14
N GLY A 23 -8.01 12.59 0.03
CA GLY A 23 -6.58 12.43 0.20
C GLY A 23 -5.77 13.13 -0.89
N VAL A 24 -6.29 13.21 -2.12
CA VAL A 24 -5.62 13.97 -3.18
C VAL A 24 -5.69 15.47 -2.94
N GLU A 25 -6.85 15.99 -2.54
CA GLU A 25 -7.02 17.41 -2.22
C GLU A 25 -6.12 17.82 -1.04
N ASN A 26 -5.96 16.95 -0.05
CA ASN A 26 -5.02 17.15 1.06
C ASN A 26 -3.58 17.34 0.57
N VAL A 27 -3.13 16.52 -0.38
CA VAL A 27 -1.78 16.61 -0.96
C VAL A 27 -1.65 17.86 -1.84
N GLU A 28 -2.68 18.20 -2.62
CA GLU A 28 -2.71 19.41 -3.44
C GLU A 28 -2.66 20.67 -2.58
N ALA A 29 -3.33 20.71 -1.44
CA ALA A 29 -3.26 21.83 -0.50
C ALA A 29 -1.84 22.01 0.06
N ILE A 30 -1.15 20.91 0.40
CA ILE A 30 0.26 20.95 0.81
C ILE A 30 1.15 21.45 -0.34
N ALA A 31 0.95 20.94 -1.55
CA ALA A 31 1.71 21.34 -2.72
C ALA A 31 1.53 22.84 -3.04
N ASN A 32 0.30 23.35 -2.97
CA ASN A 32 0.01 24.77 -3.11
C ASN A 32 0.80 25.62 -2.11
N LEU A 33 0.82 25.25 -0.83
CA LEU A 33 1.58 25.98 0.18
C LEU A 33 3.09 26.00 -0.13
N ALA A 34 3.63 24.85 -0.55
CA ALA A 34 5.02 24.76 -0.95
C ALA A 34 5.33 25.62 -2.18
N LEU A 35 4.46 25.62 -3.19
CA LEU A 35 4.59 26.40 -4.42
C LEU A 35 4.50 27.91 -4.16
N LEU A 36 3.55 28.36 -3.33
CA LEU A 36 3.41 29.78 -2.92
C LEU A 36 4.71 30.36 -2.34
N ARG A 37 5.56 29.49 -1.82
CA ARG A 37 6.78 29.82 -1.08
C ARG A 37 8.06 29.48 -1.83
N GLY A 38 7.96 28.97 -3.07
CA GLY A 38 9.12 28.52 -3.83
C GLY A 38 9.91 27.42 -3.10
N MET A 39 9.20 26.50 -2.44
CA MET A 39 9.79 25.39 -1.67
C MET A 39 9.95 24.11 -2.49
N VAL A 40 9.81 24.16 -3.81
CA VAL A 40 9.91 23.01 -4.71
C VAL A 40 11.08 23.22 -5.68
N GLY A 41 11.79 22.14 -6.02
CA GLY A 41 12.87 22.19 -7.00
C GLY A 41 14.08 22.98 -6.49
N ARG A 42 14.49 22.77 -5.23
CA ARG A 42 15.66 23.41 -4.63
C ARG A 42 16.25 22.52 -3.54
N GLN A 43 17.51 22.74 -3.20
CA GLN A 43 18.17 22.02 -2.12
C GLN A 43 17.52 22.33 -0.76
N TYR A 44 17.35 21.30 0.07
CA TYR A 44 16.81 21.38 1.44
C TYR A 44 15.36 21.87 1.59
N ALA A 45 14.62 21.99 0.49
CA ALA A 45 13.18 22.23 0.53
C ALA A 45 12.49 21.31 -0.48
N GLY A 46 11.26 20.91 -0.17
CA GLY A 46 10.54 20.04 -1.09
C GLY A 46 9.33 19.36 -0.48
N LEU A 47 8.83 18.43 -1.27
CA LEU A 47 7.72 17.56 -0.94
C LEU A 47 8.29 16.15 -0.78
N LEU A 48 8.11 15.55 0.40
CA LEU A 48 8.62 14.22 0.75
C LEU A 48 7.46 13.32 1.19
N PRO A 49 6.71 12.73 0.24
CA PRO A 49 5.74 11.70 0.58
C PRO A 49 6.48 10.50 1.18
N LEU A 50 6.19 10.19 2.44
CA LEU A 50 6.75 9.03 3.12
C LEU A 50 6.03 7.77 2.65
N ARG A 51 6.81 6.79 2.20
CA ARG A 51 6.35 5.53 1.64
C ARG A 51 6.77 4.39 2.58
N GLY A 52 5.84 3.49 2.89
CA GLY A 52 6.01 2.51 3.96
C GLY A 52 6.75 1.24 3.55
N HIS A 53 6.36 0.62 2.42
CA HIS A 53 6.96 -0.65 1.98
C HIS A 53 8.26 -0.42 1.19
N SER A 54 9.15 -1.41 1.28
CA SER A 54 10.54 -1.33 0.80
C SER A 54 10.72 -1.14 -0.71
N ASN A 55 9.72 -1.49 -1.53
CA ASN A 55 9.77 -1.41 -2.99
C ASN A 55 8.44 -0.96 -3.62
N VAL A 56 7.56 -0.29 -2.88
CA VAL A 56 6.26 0.18 -3.42
C VAL A 56 6.42 1.17 -4.59
N GLN A 57 7.54 1.90 -4.60
CA GLN A 57 7.95 2.78 -5.68
C GLN A 57 8.32 1.96 -6.91
N GLY A 58 9.19 0.97 -6.72
CA GLY A 58 9.70 0.14 -7.81
C GLY A 58 8.59 -0.60 -8.53
N ILE A 59 7.62 -1.17 -7.80
CA ILE A 59 6.42 -1.82 -8.35
C ILE A 59 5.68 -0.89 -9.32
N GLY A 60 5.42 0.35 -8.91
CA GLY A 60 4.75 1.33 -9.78
C GLY A 60 5.62 1.83 -10.93
N THR A 61 6.94 1.97 -10.70
CA THR A 61 7.92 2.37 -11.72
C THR A 61 8.00 1.34 -12.84
N ILE A 62 8.02 0.04 -12.52
CA ILE A 62 8.11 -1.05 -13.52
C ILE A 62 6.75 -1.45 -14.11
N GLY A 63 5.68 -0.70 -13.80
CA GLY A 63 4.40 -0.86 -14.48
C GLY A 63 3.39 -1.81 -13.82
N VAL A 64 3.59 -2.24 -12.58
CA VAL A 64 2.57 -3.04 -11.86
C VAL A 64 1.48 -2.11 -11.33
N LYS A 65 0.57 -1.72 -12.22
CA LYS A 65 -0.56 -0.81 -11.96
C LYS A 65 -1.68 -1.02 -12.99
N PRO A 66 -2.92 -0.59 -12.71
CA PRO A 66 -4.07 -0.84 -13.60
C PRO A 66 -3.99 -0.16 -14.98
N VAL A 67 -3.17 0.89 -15.11
CA VAL A 67 -2.99 1.64 -16.35
C VAL A 67 -1.50 1.92 -16.57
N LEU A 68 -0.95 1.36 -17.65
CA LEU A 68 0.40 1.62 -18.12
C LEU A 68 0.46 2.92 -18.95
N ALA A 69 1.65 3.49 -19.05
CA ALA A 69 1.87 4.58 -20.00
C ALA A 69 2.00 4.00 -21.41
N GLU A 70 1.47 4.70 -22.42
CA GLU A 70 1.41 4.18 -23.81
C GLU A 70 2.80 3.90 -24.39
N ASP A 71 3.80 4.71 -24.05
CA ASP A 71 5.18 4.53 -24.49
C ASP A 71 5.82 3.25 -23.90
N VAL A 72 5.58 2.98 -22.61
CA VAL A 72 6.00 1.73 -21.97
C VAL A 72 5.29 0.54 -22.59
N LEU A 73 3.98 0.65 -22.83
CA LEU A 73 3.20 -0.43 -23.42
C LEU A 73 3.68 -0.77 -24.84
N ALA A 74 3.91 0.25 -25.68
CA ALA A 74 4.46 0.06 -27.02
C ALA A 74 5.84 -0.60 -27.01
N ARG A 75 6.72 -0.22 -26.06
CA ARG A 75 8.05 -0.86 -25.91
C ARG A 75 7.94 -2.31 -25.49
N ILE A 76 7.01 -2.67 -24.61
CA ILE A 76 6.78 -4.09 -24.24
C ILE A 76 6.40 -4.90 -25.48
N GLU A 77 5.46 -4.41 -26.27
CA GLU A 77 5.01 -5.10 -27.48
C GLU A 77 6.12 -5.21 -28.54
N GLU A 78 6.93 -4.17 -28.71
CA GLU A 78 8.10 -4.19 -29.59
C GLU A 78 9.17 -5.17 -29.11
N SER A 79 9.52 -5.14 -27.83
CA SER A 79 10.54 -6.02 -27.24
C SER A 79 10.17 -7.50 -27.31
N PHE A 80 8.89 -7.83 -27.23
CA PHE A 80 8.43 -9.21 -27.18
C PHE A 80 7.64 -9.69 -28.40
N GLY A 81 7.42 -8.81 -29.39
CA GLY A 81 6.67 -9.14 -30.61
C GLY A 81 5.24 -9.62 -30.32
N HIS A 82 4.60 -9.12 -29.26
CA HIS A 82 3.29 -9.58 -28.81
C HIS A 82 2.40 -8.41 -28.44
N ALA A 83 1.18 -8.35 -29.00
CA ALA A 83 0.22 -7.29 -28.71
C ALA A 83 -0.45 -7.52 -27.34
N LEU A 84 -0.54 -6.47 -26.53
CA LEU A 84 -1.13 -6.52 -25.19
C LEU A 84 -2.54 -5.91 -25.17
N PRO A 85 -3.41 -6.35 -24.23
CA PRO A 85 -4.74 -5.78 -24.09
C PRO A 85 -4.65 -4.29 -23.71
N ARG A 86 -5.44 -3.47 -24.39
CA ARG A 86 -5.54 -2.01 -24.16
C ARG A 86 -6.64 -1.63 -23.17
N SER A 87 -7.41 -2.61 -22.69
CA SER A 87 -8.44 -2.39 -21.67
C SER A 87 -7.82 -1.93 -20.36
N LYS A 88 -8.44 -0.96 -19.71
CA LYS A 88 -8.06 -0.52 -18.37
C LYS A 88 -8.28 -1.66 -17.36
N GLY A 89 -7.25 -1.98 -16.58
CA GLY A 89 -7.36 -2.90 -15.46
C GLY A 89 -8.10 -2.30 -14.27
N LEU A 90 -8.37 -3.13 -13.27
CA LEU A 90 -9.03 -2.73 -12.02
C LEU A 90 -7.97 -2.37 -10.96
N ASP A 91 -8.21 -1.29 -10.21
CA ASP A 91 -7.49 -1.06 -8.95
C ASP A 91 -7.95 -2.05 -7.86
N THR A 92 -7.24 -2.13 -6.74
CA THR A 92 -7.51 -3.11 -5.69
C THR A 92 -8.96 -3.09 -5.19
N MET A 93 -9.55 -1.91 -4.99
CA MET A 93 -10.92 -1.82 -4.48
C MET A 93 -11.92 -2.19 -5.58
N ALA A 94 -11.71 -1.70 -6.81
CA ALA A 94 -12.54 -2.08 -7.96
C ALA A 94 -12.47 -3.60 -8.26
N GLY A 95 -11.30 -4.23 -8.06
CA GLY A 95 -11.11 -5.66 -8.23
C GLY A 95 -11.87 -6.48 -7.19
N LEU A 96 -11.88 -6.03 -5.93
CA LEU A 96 -12.68 -6.66 -4.88
C LEU A 96 -14.19 -6.41 -5.06
N GLU A 97 -14.59 -5.24 -5.56
CA GLU A 97 -15.98 -4.97 -5.97
C GLU A 97 -16.43 -5.92 -7.10
N ALA A 98 -15.60 -6.10 -8.13
CA ALA A 98 -15.83 -7.07 -9.21
C ALA A 98 -15.91 -8.51 -8.67
N ALA A 99 -15.05 -8.88 -7.73
CA ALA A 99 -15.13 -10.18 -7.08
C ALA A 99 -16.46 -10.36 -6.33
N VAL A 100 -16.94 -9.36 -5.58
CA VAL A 100 -18.26 -9.41 -4.93
C VAL A 100 -19.40 -9.57 -5.94
N ALA A 101 -19.28 -8.96 -7.12
CA ALA A 101 -20.23 -9.09 -8.21
C ALA A 101 -20.19 -10.47 -8.91
N GLY A 102 -19.13 -11.25 -8.69
CA GLY A 102 -18.91 -12.53 -9.34
C GLY A 102 -18.19 -12.43 -10.69
N ASP A 103 -17.54 -11.30 -10.96
CA ASP A 103 -16.86 -11.02 -12.24
C ASP A 103 -15.37 -11.45 -12.25
N ILE A 104 -14.91 -12.12 -11.19
CA ILE A 104 -13.52 -12.60 -11.03
C ILE A 104 -13.53 -14.08 -10.68
N ASP A 105 -13.22 -14.94 -11.65
CA ASP A 105 -13.18 -16.40 -11.46
C ASP A 105 -11.92 -16.87 -10.74
N ALA A 106 -10.78 -16.22 -11.01
CA ALA A 106 -9.48 -16.61 -10.48
C ALA A 106 -8.61 -15.42 -10.08
N ALA A 107 -7.80 -15.60 -9.03
CA ALA A 107 -6.85 -14.60 -8.56
C ALA A 107 -5.49 -15.22 -8.22
N VAL A 108 -4.42 -14.61 -8.74
CA VAL A 108 -3.04 -14.88 -8.32
C VAL A 108 -2.62 -13.78 -7.35
N ILE A 109 -2.42 -14.14 -6.08
CA ILE A 109 -2.14 -13.21 -4.99
C ILE A 109 -0.69 -13.41 -4.56
N MET A 110 0.16 -12.46 -4.94
CA MET A 110 1.61 -12.54 -4.73
C MET A 110 2.04 -11.67 -3.55
N GLY A 111 2.44 -12.33 -2.47
CA GLY A 111 2.82 -11.68 -1.23
C GLY A 111 1.68 -10.90 -0.55
N GLY A 112 1.95 -10.46 0.68
CA GLY A 112 1.01 -9.67 1.46
C GLY A 112 -0.20 -10.46 1.98
N ASN A 113 -1.19 -9.71 2.45
CA ASN A 113 -2.41 -10.23 3.03
C ASN A 113 -3.57 -9.33 2.60
N LEU A 114 -4.15 -9.63 1.44
CA LEU A 114 -5.21 -8.81 0.85
C LEU A 114 -6.44 -8.76 1.76
N TYR A 115 -6.76 -9.87 2.44
CA TYR A 115 -7.85 -9.94 3.40
C TYR A 115 -7.69 -8.94 4.54
N GLU A 116 -6.62 -9.05 5.34
CA GLU A 116 -6.43 -8.15 6.49
C GLU A 116 -6.08 -6.72 6.07
N ALA A 117 -5.56 -6.51 4.86
CA ALA A 117 -5.22 -5.18 4.41
C ALA A 117 -6.41 -4.37 3.90
N THR A 118 -7.50 -5.04 3.53
CA THR A 118 -8.71 -4.43 3.01
C THR A 118 -9.56 -3.86 4.16
N PRO A 119 -10.11 -2.63 4.04
CA PRO A 119 -11.06 -2.13 5.02
C PRO A 119 -12.37 -2.93 4.96
N ASN A 120 -13.15 -2.92 6.04
CA ASN A 120 -14.37 -3.72 6.14
C ASN A 120 -14.07 -5.23 6.01
N THR A 121 -13.68 -5.83 7.12
CA THR A 121 -13.29 -7.25 7.19
C THR A 121 -14.36 -8.18 6.61
N ASP A 122 -15.63 -7.98 6.96
CA ASP A 122 -16.74 -8.82 6.47
C ASP A 122 -16.93 -8.70 4.94
N TRP A 123 -16.76 -7.49 4.41
CA TRP A 123 -16.81 -7.28 2.96
C TRP A 123 -15.61 -7.89 2.24
N ALA A 124 -14.41 -7.78 2.82
CA ALA A 124 -13.21 -8.42 2.29
C ALA A 124 -13.35 -9.95 2.28
N GLU A 125 -13.90 -10.55 3.34
CA GLU A 125 -14.22 -11.98 3.41
C GLU A 125 -15.18 -12.36 2.28
N LYS A 126 -16.30 -11.63 2.15
CA LYS A 126 -17.29 -11.87 1.09
C LYS A 126 -16.68 -11.77 -0.31
N ALA A 127 -15.82 -10.78 -0.56
CA ALA A 127 -15.18 -10.60 -1.86
C ALA A 127 -14.31 -11.80 -2.21
N LEU A 128 -13.46 -12.23 -1.28
CA LEU A 128 -12.55 -13.35 -1.50
C LEU A 128 -13.29 -14.70 -1.59
N SER A 129 -14.38 -14.88 -0.84
CA SER A 129 -15.28 -16.04 -0.93
C SER A 129 -16.06 -16.13 -2.25
N LYS A 130 -15.99 -15.13 -3.12
CA LYS A 130 -16.62 -15.19 -4.44
C LYS A 130 -15.67 -15.63 -5.55
N ILE A 131 -14.37 -15.63 -5.29
CA ILE A 131 -13.35 -16.02 -6.26
C ILE A 131 -13.20 -17.55 -6.24
N GLY A 132 -13.51 -18.18 -7.37
CA GLY A 132 -13.53 -19.64 -7.52
C GLY A 132 -12.18 -20.31 -7.35
N LEU A 133 -11.09 -19.68 -7.81
CA LEU A 133 -9.73 -20.16 -7.60
C LEU A 133 -8.80 -19.05 -7.08
N LYS A 134 -8.15 -19.28 -5.94
CA LYS A 134 -7.16 -18.37 -5.37
C LYS A 134 -5.81 -19.07 -5.29
N VAL A 135 -4.80 -18.54 -5.96
CA VAL A 135 -3.42 -19.03 -5.91
C VAL A 135 -2.55 -18.02 -5.18
N PHE A 136 -2.08 -18.38 -3.99
CA PHE A 136 -1.20 -17.54 -3.18
C PHE A 136 0.25 -17.93 -3.39
N LEU A 137 1.09 -16.95 -3.74
CA LEU A 137 2.55 -17.07 -3.68
C LEU A 137 2.98 -16.36 -2.39
N THR A 138 3.43 -17.13 -1.39
CA THR A 138 3.61 -16.59 -0.04
C THR A 138 4.84 -17.13 0.66
N THR A 139 5.50 -16.26 1.43
CA THR A 139 6.68 -16.62 2.23
C THR A 139 6.31 -17.13 3.62
N THR A 140 5.13 -16.78 4.12
CA THR A 140 4.65 -17.15 5.46
C THR A 140 3.13 -17.14 5.48
N LEU A 141 2.53 -18.13 6.15
CA LEU A 141 1.09 -18.18 6.32
C LEU A 141 0.59 -16.94 7.07
N ASN A 142 -0.50 -16.35 6.58
CA ASN A 142 -1.23 -15.26 7.20
C ASN A 142 -2.74 -15.55 7.12
N ARG A 143 -3.55 -14.66 7.71
CA ARG A 143 -5.00 -14.83 7.80
C ARG A 143 -5.70 -14.93 6.43
N GLY A 144 -5.18 -14.27 5.40
CA GLY A 144 -5.76 -14.32 4.06
C GLY A 144 -5.79 -15.71 3.41
N HIS A 145 -5.01 -16.67 3.93
CA HIS A 145 -5.04 -18.06 3.44
C HIS A 145 -6.12 -18.93 4.08
N VAL A 146 -6.76 -18.45 5.16
CA VAL A 146 -7.74 -19.21 5.94
C VAL A 146 -9.09 -18.48 6.07
N HIS A 147 -9.22 -17.34 5.41
CA HIS A 147 -10.43 -16.53 5.34
C HIS A 147 -10.85 -16.34 3.88
N GLY A 148 -12.13 -16.08 3.64
CA GLY A 148 -12.64 -15.94 2.27
C GLY A 148 -12.58 -17.24 1.46
N LEU A 149 -12.67 -18.38 2.13
CA LEU A 149 -12.50 -19.72 1.55
C LEU A 149 -13.80 -20.30 1.00
N ASP A 150 -14.95 -19.74 1.36
CA ASP A 150 -16.22 -20.24 0.86
C ASP A 150 -16.25 -20.13 -0.67
N GLY A 151 -16.96 -21.04 -1.34
CA GLY A 151 -17.25 -20.92 -2.77
C GLY A 151 -16.08 -21.15 -3.74
N GLY A 152 -14.90 -21.58 -3.30
CA GLY A 152 -13.78 -21.85 -4.19
C GLY A 152 -12.62 -22.62 -3.59
N GLU A 153 -11.60 -22.86 -4.41
CA GLU A 153 -10.36 -23.54 -4.02
C GLU A 153 -9.24 -22.54 -3.71
N THR A 154 -8.39 -22.90 -2.76
CA THR A 154 -7.21 -22.09 -2.39
C THR A 154 -5.96 -22.96 -2.47
N LEU A 155 -5.04 -22.55 -3.33
CA LEU A 155 -3.71 -23.15 -3.47
C LEU A 155 -2.68 -22.20 -2.87
N ILE A 156 -1.79 -22.74 -2.04
CA ILE A 156 -0.70 -21.97 -1.43
C ILE A 156 0.61 -22.55 -1.95
N LEU A 157 1.31 -21.75 -2.74
CA LEU A 157 2.63 -22.06 -3.27
C LEU A 157 3.68 -21.33 -2.41
N PRO A 158 4.45 -22.06 -1.58
CA PRO A 158 5.47 -21.44 -0.74
C PRO A 158 6.64 -20.95 -1.59
N VAL A 159 7.03 -19.69 -1.38
CA VAL A 159 8.09 -19.03 -2.16
C VAL A 159 9.27 -18.62 -1.31
N THR A 160 10.41 -18.34 -1.96
CA THR A 160 11.58 -17.78 -1.28
C THR A 160 11.27 -16.41 -0.70
N ALA A 161 11.72 -16.14 0.52
CA ALA A 161 11.85 -14.76 0.98
C ALA A 161 12.96 -14.06 0.19
N ARG A 162 12.96 -12.73 0.15
CA ARG A 162 13.98 -11.95 -0.59
C ARG A 162 15.42 -12.36 -0.29
N ASP A 163 15.74 -12.61 0.98
CA ASP A 163 17.10 -12.99 1.39
C ASP A 163 17.44 -14.46 1.07
N GLU A 164 16.47 -15.23 0.58
CA GLU A 164 16.59 -16.62 0.12
C GLU A 164 16.49 -16.76 -1.41
N GLU A 165 16.39 -15.64 -2.12
CA GLU A 165 16.36 -15.61 -3.57
C GLU A 165 17.63 -16.23 -4.15
N TRP A 166 17.46 -17.07 -5.18
CA TRP A 166 18.58 -17.81 -5.78
C TRP A 166 19.51 -16.91 -6.59
N GLN A 167 19.04 -15.72 -6.96
CA GLN A 167 19.77 -14.74 -7.74
C GLN A 167 19.53 -13.33 -7.17
N PRO A 168 20.49 -12.41 -7.34
CA PRO A 168 20.34 -11.03 -6.87
C PRO A 168 19.06 -10.35 -7.37
N THR A 169 18.42 -9.59 -6.49
CA THR A 169 17.19 -8.82 -6.76
C THR A 169 17.46 -7.33 -6.72
N THR A 170 16.55 -6.53 -7.31
CA THR A 170 16.65 -5.07 -7.28
C THR A 170 15.41 -4.45 -6.64
N GLN A 171 15.60 -3.31 -5.98
CA GLN A 171 14.50 -2.51 -5.44
C GLN A 171 14.77 -1.02 -5.61
N GLU A 172 13.69 -0.25 -5.74
CA GLU A 172 13.70 1.20 -5.63
C GLU A 172 13.37 1.59 -4.19
N SER A 173 14.25 2.37 -3.56
CA SER A 173 14.08 2.83 -2.19
C SER A 173 13.08 3.99 -2.08
N MET A 174 12.69 4.30 -0.85
CA MET A 174 11.91 5.50 -0.50
C MET A 174 12.54 6.82 -0.92
N PHE A 175 13.85 6.86 -1.13
CA PHE A 175 14.59 8.05 -1.54
C PHE A 175 14.87 8.07 -3.05
N ASN A 176 14.16 7.24 -3.83
CA ASN A 176 14.20 7.17 -5.29
C ASN A 176 15.54 6.70 -5.90
N PHE A 177 16.26 5.84 -5.18
CA PHE A 177 17.43 5.16 -5.75
C PHE A 177 17.18 3.67 -5.88
N VAL A 178 17.67 3.13 -6.99
CA VAL A 178 17.65 1.71 -7.33
C VAL A 178 18.94 1.08 -6.81
N ARG A 179 18.79 -0.06 -6.13
CA ARG A 179 19.91 -0.82 -5.57
C ARG A 179 19.77 -2.30 -5.84
N LEU A 180 20.91 -2.98 -5.87
CA LEU A 180 21.01 -4.42 -5.93
C LEU A 180 21.07 -5.01 -4.51
N SER A 181 20.42 -6.14 -4.34
CA SER A 181 20.46 -6.95 -3.13
C SER A 181 20.91 -8.35 -3.53
N ASP A 182 22.14 -8.68 -3.18
CA ASP A 182 22.58 -10.06 -3.21
C ASP A 182 21.85 -10.73 -2.01
N GLY A 183 21.02 -11.75 -2.28
CA GLY A 183 20.42 -12.57 -1.23
C GLY A 183 21.50 -13.15 -0.30
N GLY A 184 21.13 -13.75 0.82
CA GLY A 184 22.11 -14.06 1.86
C GLY A 184 22.10 -15.49 2.39
N ILE A 185 20.94 -16.11 2.50
CA ILE A 185 20.78 -17.34 3.27
C ILE A 185 19.90 -18.34 2.56
N LYS A 186 20.09 -19.63 2.84
CA LYS A 186 19.15 -20.68 2.44
C LYS A 186 18.57 -21.29 3.71
N ARG A 187 17.32 -20.96 4.06
CA ARG A 187 16.66 -21.53 5.25
C ARG A 187 15.88 -22.78 4.89
N LEU A 188 15.17 -22.74 3.77
CA LEU A 188 14.36 -23.85 3.27
C LEU A 188 14.90 -24.36 1.93
N ASN A 189 14.85 -25.68 1.70
CA ASN A 189 15.33 -26.32 0.47
C ASN A 189 14.21 -26.73 -0.49
N ASN A 190 12.95 -26.54 -0.10
CA ASN A 190 11.74 -26.96 -0.81
C ASN A 190 10.87 -25.77 -1.28
N VAL A 191 11.42 -24.55 -1.28
CA VAL A 191 10.75 -23.33 -1.77
C VAL A 191 11.45 -22.82 -3.01
N ARG A 192 10.70 -22.12 -3.87
CA ARG A 192 11.18 -21.61 -5.16
C ARG A 192 10.91 -20.11 -5.29
N PRO A 193 11.72 -19.34 -6.03
CA PRO A 193 11.42 -17.96 -6.38
C PRO A 193 10.06 -17.78 -7.02
N GLU A 194 9.41 -16.64 -6.72
CA GLU A 194 8.17 -16.22 -7.38
C GLU A 194 8.36 -16.19 -8.90
N THR A 195 9.48 -15.65 -9.36
CA THR A 195 9.85 -15.60 -10.78
C THR A 195 9.85 -16.98 -11.43
N HIS A 196 10.43 -17.99 -10.77
CA HIS A 196 10.46 -19.35 -11.30
C HIS A 196 9.06 -19.98 -11.39
N ILE A 197 8.22 -19.79 -10.39
CA ILE A 197 6.85 -20.33 -10.38
C ILE A 197 6.01 -19.66 -11.47
N LEU A 198 6.08 -18.32 -11.59
CA LEU A 198 5.35 -17.58 -12.61
C LEU A 198 5.79 -17.97 -14.04
N CYS A 199 7.09 -18.18 -14.26
CA CYS A 199 7.60 -18.61 -15.56
C CYS A 199 7.14 -20.03 -15.92
N ASP A 200 7.09 -20.94 -14.94
CA ASP A 200 6.56 -22.30 -15.16
C ASP A 200 5.07 -22.27 -15.48
N LEU A 201 4.28 -21.51 -14.70
CA LEU A 201 2.85 -21.34 -14.95
C LEU A 201 2.58 -20.76 -16.34
N ALA A 202 3.34 -19.73 -16.74
CA ALA A 202 3.19 -19.12 -18.05
C ALA A 202 3.54 -20.11 -19.18
N ALA A 203 4.60 -20.91 -19.03
CA ALA A 203 4.98 -21.90 -20.04
C ALA A 203 3.91 -23.00 -20.22
N GLU A 204 3.28 -23.45 -19.13
CA GLU A 204 2.23 -24.46 -19.17
C GLU A 204 0.88 -23.90 -19.66
N MET A 205 0.52 -22.68 -19.24
CA MET A 205 -0.78 -22.07 -19.54
C MET A 205 -0.83 -21.39 -20.91
N LEU A 206 0.32 -20.94 -21.44
CA LEU A 206 0.41 -20.15 -22.66
C LEU A 206 1.42 -20.76 -23.65
N PRO A 207 1.25 -22.02 -24.08
CA PRO A 207 2.23 -22.73 -24.90
C PRO A 207 2.47 -22.08 -26.28
N ASP A 208 1.49 -21.36 -26.81
CA ASP A 208 1.58 -20.66 -28.10
C ASP A 208 2.02 -19.20 -27.97
N CYS A 209 2.36 -18.73 -26.77
CA CYS A 209 2.82 -17.36 -26.56
C CYS A 209 4.25 -17.20 -27.11
N PRO A 210 4.53 -16.16 -27.92
CA PRO A 210 5.86 -15.95 -28.48
C PRO A 210 6.91 -15.49 -27.44
N ILE A 211 6.46 -15.13 -26.23
CA ILE A 211 7.34 -14.67 -25.15
C ILE A 211 8.00 -15.89 -24.49
N ASP A 212 9.34 -15.96 -24.55
CA ASP A 212 10.09 -16.97 -23.80
C ASP A 212 10.13 -16.61 -22.31
N PHE A 213 9.08 -17.01 -21.58
CA PHE A 213 9.02 -16.82 -20.14
C PHE A 213 10.14 -17.55 -19.40
N SER A 214 10.67 -18.64 -19.94
CA SER A 214 11.72 -19.42 -19.28
C SER A 214 13.01 -18.61 -19.08
N ALA A 215 13.29 -17.66 -19.99
CA ALA A 215 14.42 -16.74 -19.88
C ALA A 215 14.34 -15.87 -18.60
N PHE A 216 13.14 -15.49 -18.15
CA PHE A 216 12.94 -14.64 -16.97
C PHE A 216 13.11 -15.37 -15.63
N LYS A 217 13.38 -16.68 -15.64
CA LYS A 217 13.95 -17.36 -14.47
C LYS A 217 15.33 -16.80 -14.12
N GLN A 218 16.02 -16.19 -15.07
CA GLN A 218 17.26 -15.45 -14.82
C GLN A 218 16.92 -13.99 -14.49
N HIS A 219 17.13 -13.56 -13.24
CA HIS A 219 16.80 -12.19 -12.81
C HIS A 219 17.53 -11.11 -13.62
N ARG A 220 18.70 -11.44 -14.17
CA ARG A 220 19.41 -10.56 -15.10
C ARG A 220 18.60 -10.28 -16.36
N LYS A 221 17.94 -11.28 -16.95
CA LYS A 221 17.09 -11.11 -18.14
C LYS A 221 15.88 -10.21 -17.85
N THR A 222 15.30 -10.34 -16.66
CA THR A 222 14.24 -9.42 -16.21
C THR A 222 14.76 -7.98 -16.10
N ARG A 223 15.96 -7.77 -15.55
CA ARG A 223 16.57 -6.43 -15.45
C ARG A 223 16.91 -5.83 -16.81
N GLU A 224 17.47 -6.64 -17.72
CA GLU A 224 17.74 -6.23 -19.11
C GLU A 224 16.44 -5.78 -19.80
N ALA A 225 15.36 -6.57 -19.70
CA ALA A 225 14.07 -6.19 -20.24
C ALA A 225 13.51 -4.89 -19.61
N ILE A 226 13.60 -4.72 -18.28
CA ILE A 226 13.16 -3.48 -17.62
C ILE A 226 13.99 -2.29 -18.11
N ALA A 227 15.30 -2.46 -18.29
CA ALA A 227 16.20 -1.41 -18.74
C ALA A 227 15.86 -0.95 -20.17
N ASP A 228 15.48 -1.87 -21.06
CA ASP A 228 15.09 -1.57 -22.44
C ASP A 228 13.70 -0.92 -22.52
N ILE A 229 12.79 -1.33 -21.64
CA ILE A 229 11.38 -0.95 -21.71
C ILE A 229 11.08 0.34 -20.92
N VAL A 230 11.60 0.48 -19.69
CA VAL A 230 11.15 1.51 -18.74
C VAL A 230 12.11 2.71 -18.76
N PRO A 231 11.65 3.92 -19.15
CA PRO A 231 12.49 5.11 -19.16
C PRO A 231 13.14 5.41 -17.81
N GLY A 232 14.44 5.70 -17.80
CA GLY A 232 15.20 6.03 -16.60
C GLY A 232 15.70 4.81 -15.81
N MET A 233 15.48 3.59 -16.31
CA MET A 233 15.94 2.34 -15.71
C MET A 233 17.10 1.70 -16.48
N GLU A 234 17.70 2.39 -17.46
CA GLU A 234 18.70 1.84 -18.39
C GLU A 234 19.91 1.25 -17.65
N LYS A 235 20.28 1.85 -16.50
CA LYS A 235 21.36 1.39 -15.62
C LYS A 235 21.07 0.07 -14.89
N LEU A 236 19.88 -0.52 -15.03
CA LEU A 236 19.60 -1.86 -14.51
C LEU A 236 20.32 -2.96 -15.30
N ALA A 237 20.61 -2.73 -16.59
CA ALA A 237 21.20 -3.74 -17.46
C ALA A 237 22.59 -4.20 -16.98
N ASP A 238 23.36 -3.30 -16.37
CA ASP A 238 24.74 -3.55 -15.91
C ASP A 238 24.92 -3.47 -14.39
N ILE A 239 23.83 -3.33 -13.61
CA ILE A 239 23.91 -3.10 -12.15
C ILE A 239 24.61 -4.23 -11.38
N ASP A 240 24.52 -5.46 -11.89
CA ASP A 240 25.18 -6.64 -11.31
C ASP A 240 26.71 -6.61 -11.50
N VAL A 241 27.20 -5.97 -12.56
CA VAL A 241 28.62 -5.77 -12.83
C VAL A 241 29.13 -4.49 -12.18
N ALA A 242 28.42 -3.37 -12.38
CA ALA A 242 28.81 -2.06 -11.89
C ALA A 242 28.69 -1.93 -10.36
N LYS A 243 27.80 -2.72 -9.75
CA LYS A 243 27.48 -2.72 -8.31
C LYS A 243 27.27 -1.30 -7.76
N ARG A 244 26.64 -0.45 -8.57
CA ARG A 244 26.44 0.98 -8.29
C ARG A 244 24.96 1.33 -8.24
N GLU A 245 24.55 1.90 -7.12
CA GLU A 245 23.20 2.46 -6.98
C GLU A 245 23.02 3.68 -7.89
N PHE A 246 21.80 3.91 -8.37
CA PHE A 246 21.49 5.08 -9.18
C PHE A 246 20.12 5.64 -8.84
N HIS A 247 19.95 6.95 -9.04
CA HIS A 247 18.65 7.60 -8.94
C HIS A 247 17.96 7.56 -10.29
N ILE A 248 16.65 7.29 -10.28
CA ILE A 248 15.82 7.43 -11.48
C ILE A 248 15.75 8.92 -11.81
N GLN A 249 15.93 9.26 -13.09
CA GLN A 249 15.89 10.64 -13.55
C GLN A 249 14.55 11.30 -13.18
N ASN A 250 14.57 12.62 -12.96
CA ASN A 250 13.39 13.43 -12.64
C ASN A 250 12.65 13.06 -11.32
N ARG A 251 13.25 12.26 -10.43
CA ARG A 251 12.70 11.98 -9.09
C ARG A 251 13.22 12.93 -8.01
N VAL A 252 14.49 13.32 -8.11
CA VAL A 252 15.10 14.33 -7.22
C VAL A 252 15.34 15.58 -8.06
N LEU A 253 14.71 16.69 -7.65
CA LEU A 253 14.71 17.94 -8.41
C LEU A 253 15.39 19.03 -7.58
N HIS A 254 16.51 19.53 -8.09
CA HIS A 254 17.22 20.68 -7.51
C HIS A 254 16.92 21.99 -8.24
N GLU A 255 16.11 21.92 -9.29
CA GLU A 255 15.57 23.04 -10.04
C GLU A 255 14.09 22.79 -10.31
N PRO A 256 13.24 23.83 -10.32
CA PRO A 256 11.82 23.67 -10.61
C PRO A 256 11.62 23.37 -12.09
N LYS A 257 11.23 22.13 -12.39
CA LYS A 257 10.83 21.69 -13.74
C LYS A 257 9.39 21.22 -13.69
N PHE A 258 8.52 21.88 -14.46
CA PHE A 258 7.10 21.55 -14.53
C PHE A 258 6.74 21.17 -15.96
N GLY A 259 5.85 20.18 -16.11
CA GLY A 259 5.24 19.89 -17.42
C GLY A 259 4.52 21.14 -17.92
N GLY A 260 4.88 21.63 -19.11
CA GLY A 260 4.36 22.90 -19.64
C GLY A 260 5.01 24.17 -19.09
N GLY A 261 6.10 24.05 -18.31
CA GLY A 261 6.94 25.18 -17.89
C GLY A 261 6.45 25.99 -16.70
N LYS A 262 5.24 25.73 -16.16
CA LYS A 262 4.68 26.42 -14.99
C LYS A 262 4.03 25.43 -14.02
N ALA A 263 4.06 25.77 -12.74
CA ALA A 263 3.29 25.04 -11.73
C ALA A 263 1.79 25.41 -11.83
N HIS A 264 0.92 24.47 -11.48
CA HIS A 264 -0.52 24.67 -11.43
C HIS A 264 -1.01 24.68 -9.99
N PHE A 265 -1.67 25.76 -9.59
CA PHE A 265 -2.38 25.82 -8.32
C PHE A 265 -3.78 25.25 -8.48
N VAL A 266 -4.22 24.43 -7.54
CA VAL A 266 -5.55 23.83 -7.53
C VAL A 266 -6.34 24.39 -6.35
N VAL A 267 -7.57 24.88 -6.58
CA VAL A 267 -8.43 25.31 -5.47
C VAL A 267 -8.95 24.08 -4.74
N THR A 268 -8.60 23.93 -3.47
CA THR A 268 -9.01 22.81 -2.62
C THR A 268 -10.12 23.26 -1.66
N PRO A 269 -11.41 23.01 -1.98
CA PRO A 269 -12.51 23.40 -1.11
C PRO A 269 -12.46 22.65 0.22
N LEU A 270 -12.95 23.28 1.28
CA LEU A 270 -13.10 22.59 2.57
C LEU A 270 -14.08 21.42 2.41
N PRO A 271 -13.74 20.21 2.91
CA PRO A 271 -14.65 19.10 2.91
C PRO A 271 -15.95 19.45 3.64
N LYS A 272 -17.08 18.96 3.13
CA LYS A 272 -18.35 19.05 3.86
C LYS A 272 -18.24 18.28 5.17
N ALA A 273 -18.83 18.82 6.23
CA ALA A 273 -18.94 18.08 7.49
C ALA A 273 -19.65 16.74 7.22
N GLN A 274 -19.05 15.65 7.68
CA GLN A 274 -19.65 14.34 7.60
C GLN A 274 -20.89 14.29 8.50
N ASP A 275 -21.99 13.72 8.01
CA ASP A 275 -23.11 13.39 8.90
C ASP A 275 -22.62 12.33 9.90
N LYS A 276 -22.61 12.71 11.17
CA LYS A 276 -22.10 11.85 12.24
C LYS A 276 -23.17 10.92 12.80
N GLY A 277 -24.47 11.15 12.54
CA GLY A 277 -25.54 10.32 13.11
C GLY A 277 -25.35 10.07 14.63
N LYS A 278 -25.21 8.77 14.99
CA LYS A 278 -24.91 8.32 16.36
C LYS A 278 -23.45 8.52 16.77
N ALA A 279 -22.54 8.61 15.81
CA ALA A 279 -21.12 8.75 16.08
C ALA A 279 -20.83 10.00 16.92
N ARG A 280 -20.02 9.80 17.95
CA ARG A 280 -19.51 10.85 18.83
C ARG A 280 -18.00 11.00 18.71
N LEU A 281 -17.35 10.02 18.10
CA LEU A 281 -15.91 9.96 17.92
C LEU A 281 -15.56 9.82 16.44
N THR A 282 -14.38 10.31 16.07
CA THR A 282 -13.74 10.07 14.77
C THR A 282 -12.51 9.21 15.00
N LEU A 283 -12.57 7.96 14.51
CA LEU A 283 -11.51 6.98 14.60
C LEU A 283 -10.51 7.15 13.45
N ALA A 284 -9.23 7.05 13.78
CA ALA A 284 -8.18 6.78 12.82
C ALA A 284 -7.43 5.50 13.18
N THR A 285 -7.23 4.61 12.20
CA THR A 285 -6.44 3.40 12.42
C THR A 285 -4.94 3.69 12.30
N MET A 286 -4.12 2.93 13.01
CA MET A 286 -2.65 3.07 13.01
C MET A 286 -1.95 1.72 13.09
N ARG A 287 -0.63 1.70 12.93
CA ARG A 287 0.20 0.53 13.22
C ARG A 287 0.83 0.69 14.60
N SER A 288 1.05 -0.41 15.31
CA SER A 288 1.94 -0.44 16.48
C SER A 288 3.40 -0.43 16.02
N GLU A 289 4.32 -0.29 16.96
CA GLU A 289 5.75 -0.41 16.65
C GLU A 289 6.15 -1.86 16.29
N GLY A 290 5.74 -2.85 17.09
CA GLY A 290 6.03 -4.27 16.82
C GLY A 290 5.22 -4.88 15.67
N GLN A 291 4.96 -4.12 14.61
CA GLN A 291 4.13 -4.53 13.48
C GLN A 291 4.70 -4.01 12.16
N PHE A 292 4.74 -4.87 11.15
CA PHE A 292 4.98 -4.45 9.77
C PHE A 292 3.77 -4.76 8.90
N ASN A 293 3.05 -3.72 8.49
CA ASN A 293 1.79 -3.85 7.77
C ASN A 293 0.79 -4.72 8.54
N THR A 294 0.36 -5.86 8.00
CA THR A 294 -0.54 -6.82 8.67
C THR A 294 0.22 -7.89 9.46
N ILE A 295 1.55 -7.89 9.43
CA ILE A 295 2.38 -8.86 10.17
C ILE A 295 2.61 -8.32 11.57
N ILE A 296 2.12 -9.04 12.57
CA ILE A 296 2.26 -8.70 13.99
C ILE A 296 3.45 -9.48 14.54
N TYR A 297 4.45 -8.75 15.04
CA TYR A 297 5.62 -9.32 15.72
C TYR A 297 5.51 -9.24 17.24
N GLU A 298 4.76 -8.25 17.75
CA GLU A 298 4.57 -8.01 19.18
C GLU A 298 3.09 -7.78 19.49
N GLU A 299 2.60 -8.44 20.53
CA GLU A 299 1.21 -8.31 21.01
C GLU A 299 0.98 -7.04 21.83
N HIS A 300 2.04 -6.32 22.22
CA HIS A 300 1.96 -5.13 23.05
C HIS A 300 2.82 -4.01 22.46
N ASP A 301 2.26 -2.81 22.33
CA ASP A 301 2.95 -1.67 21.73
C ASP A 301 3.82 -0.92 22.75
N SER A 302 5.13 -1.06 22.61
CA SER A 302 6.11 -0.40 23.48
C SER A 302 6.02 1.13 23.44
N TYR A 303 5.57 1.73 22.33
CA TYR A 303 5.44 3.18 22.19
C TYR A 303 4.17 3.73 22.84
N ARG A 304 3.21 2.85 23.19
CA ARG A 304 1.91 3.22 23.76
C ARG A 304 1.67 2.49 25.08
N TYR A 305 2.67 2.52 25.94
CA TYR A 305 2.60 2.00 27.32
C TYR A 305 2.22 0.51 27.41
N LYS A 306 2.71 -0.31 26.47
CA LYS A 306 2.38 -1.74 26.35
C LYS A 306 0.88 -1.97 26.12
N ALA A 307 0.20 -1.08 25.41
CA ALA A 307 -1.18 -1.29 25.02
C ALA A 307 -1.33 -2.58 24.19
N PRO A 308 -2.36 -3.41 24.44
CA PRO A 308 -2.62 -4.62 23.68
C PRO A 308 -3.13 -4.30 22.26
N ARG A 309 -3.15 -5.29 21.39
CA ARG A 309 -3.63 -5.17 19.99
C ARG A 309 -5.08 -4.71 19.84
N ASP A 310 -5.92 -5.04 20.81
CA ASP A 310 -7.33 -4.65 20.85
C ASP A 310 -7.59 -3.34 21.62
N ALA A 311 -6.54 -2.55 21.89
CA ALA A 311 -6.68 -1.25 22.52
C ALA A 311 -7.41 -0.24 21.62
N VAL A 312 -8.30 0.55 22.23
CA VAL A 312 -8.82 1.79 21.67
C VAL A 312 -8.35 2.95 22.53
N PHE A 313 -7.58 3.84 21.92
CA PHE A 313 -7.05 5.04 22.56
C PHE A 313 -8.08 6.15 22.53
N LEU A 314 -8.35 6.72 23.70
CA LEU A 314 -9.38 7.75 23.90
C LEU A 314 -8.83 8.91 24.73
N ASN A 315 -9.39 10.09 24.53
CA ASN A 315 -9.16 11.22 25.44
C ASN A 315 -9.78 10.93 26.83
N ARG A 316 -9.08 11.31 27.90
CA ARG A 316 -9.51 11.08 29.30
C ARG A 316 -10.88 11.69 29.63
N ASP A 317 -11.18 12.88 29.12
CA ASP A 317 -12.45 13.56 29.39
C ASP A 317 -13.61 12.92 28.63
N ASP A 318 -13.35 12.39 27.43
CA ASP A 318 -14.37 11.66 26.68
C ASP A 318 -14.68 10.31 27.35
N MET A 319 -13.67 9.62 27.88
CA MET A 319 -13.86 8.44 28.72
C MET A 319 -14.69 8.78 29.96
N SER A 320 -14.33 9.84 30.69
CA SER A 320 -15.06 10.27 31.88
C SER A 320 -16.51 10.65 31.57
N ALA A 321 -16.76 11.37 30.48
CA ALA A 321 -18.10 11.74 30.04
C ALA A 321 -18.96 10.53 29.64
N ALA A 322 -18.32 9.45 29.16
CA ALA A 322 -18.96 8.18 28.84
C ALA A 322 -19.04 7.20 30.02
N GLY A 323 -18.52 7.57 31.20
CA GLY A 323 -18.48 6.67 32.38
C GLY A 323 -17.52 5.48 32.22
N ILE A 324 -16.51 5.58 31.35
CA ILE A 324 -15.58 4.51 31.03
C ILE A 324 -14.29 4.68 31.84
N THR A 325 -13.84 3.60 32.47
CA THR A 325 -12.58 3.55 33.21
C THR A 325 -11.44 3.00 32.33
N GLU A 326 -10.20 3.36 32.66
CA GLU A 326 -9.00 2.76 32.06
C GLU A 326 -9.04 1.23 32.15
N GLY A 327 -8.73 0.55 31.05
CA GLY A 327 -8.71 -0.91 30.98
C GLY A 327 -10.09 -1.58 30.86
N ALA A 328 -11.19 -0.80 30.86
CA ALA A 328 -12.52 -1.36 30.68
C ALA A 328 -12.67 -2.02 29.31
N ARG A 329 -13.33 -3.19 29.28
CA ARG A 329 -13.75 -3.80 28.03
C ARG A 329 -14.99 -3.07 27.51
N ILE A 330 -14.93 -2.56 26.30
CA ILE A 330 -16.01 -1.82 25.65
C ILE A 330 -16.30 -2.37 24.25
N THR A 331 -17.47 -2.06 23.71
CA THR A 331 -17.77 -2.30 22.30
C THR A 331 -17.66 -0.99 21.54
N LEU A 332 -16.69 -0.90 20.64
CA LEU A 332 -16.59 0.20 19.68
C LEU A 332 -17.37 -0.19 18.43
N ALA A 333 -18.27 0.67 17.96
CA ALA A 333 -19.16 0.39 16.85
C ALA A 333 -19.09 1.47 15.77
N SER A 334 -19.34 1.06 14.53
CA SER A 334 -19.58 1.93 13.38
C SER A 334 -20.81 1.41 12.61
N ASP A 335 -21.21 2.10 11.56
CA ASP A 335 -22.25 1.60 10.65
C ASP A 335 -21.84 0.32 9.91
N ARG A 336 -20.58 -0.10 10.02
CA ARG A 336 -20.02 -1.26 9.32
C ARG A 336 -19.86 -2.48 10.20
N GLY A 337 -19.61 -2.29 11.50
CA GLY A 337 -19.34 -3.40 12.38
C GLY A 337 -19.09 -3.00 13.82
N ARG A 338 -18.69 -3.99 14.62
CA ARG A 338 -18.42 -3.86 16.05
C ARG A 338 -17.08 -4.51 16.36
N MET A 339 -16.34 -3.91 17.29
CA MET A 339 -15.06 -4.39 17.77
C MET A 339 -15.08 -4.39 19.30
N SER A 340 -14.79 -5.55 19.90
CA SER A 340 -14.50 -5.63 21.33
C SER A 340 -13.12 -5.03 21.58
N ALA A 341 -13.02 -4.06 22.48
CA ALA A 341 -11.81 -3.27 22.68
C ALA A 341 -11.51 -3.03 24.16
N VAL A 342 -10.24 -2.79 24.48
CA VAL A 342 -9.80 -2.29 25.79
C VAL A 342 -9.69 -0.77 25.71
N ALA A 343 -10.45 -0.05 26.54
CA ALA A 343 -10.36 1.40 26.61
C ALA A 343 -9.02 1.83 27.25
N THR A 344 -8.24 2.63 26.52
CA THR A 344 -6.92 3.09 26.95
C THR A 344 -6.82 4.61 26.84
N ALA A 345 -6.52 5.30 27.94
CA ALA A 345 -6.36 6.74 27.92
C ALA A 345 -5.10 7.15 27.16
N PHE A 346 -5.23 8.15 26.29
CA PHE A 346 -4.13 8.68 25.50
C PHE A 346 -4.31 10.19 25.27
N ASP A 347 -3.20 10.89 25.02
CA ASP A 347 -3.23 12.32 24.72
C ASP A 347 -3.76 12.57 23.30
N LEU A 348 -5.08 12.63 23.20
CA LEU A 348 -5.82 12.86 21.97
C LEU A 348 -6.73 14.09 22.11
N PRO A 349 -6.96 14.83 21.01
CA PRO A 349 -8.05 15.80 20.97
C PRO A 349 -9.39 15.13 21.29
N ARG A 350 -10.25 15.84 22.02
CA ARG A 350 -11.62 15.38 22.29
C ARG A 350 -12.37 15.07 21.00
N GLY A 351 -13.21 14.05 21.03
CA GLY A 351 -13.95 13.54 19.88
C GLY A 351 -13.11 12.67 18.93
N SER A 352 -11.88 12.31 19.31
CA SER A 352 -10.99 11.47 18.51
C SER A 352 -10.77 10.11 19.17
N ALA A 353 -10.59 9.08 18.35
CA ALA A 353 -10.18 7.76 18.81
C ALA A 353 -9.05 7.23 17.91
N LEU A 354 -8.20 6.37 18.46
CA LEU A 354 -7.22 5.61 17.68
C LEU A 354 -7.34 4.12 18.01
N ALA A 355 -7.15 3.26 17.01
CA ALA A 355 -7.10 1.81 17.19
C ALA A 355 -6.12 1.20 16.19
N TYR A 356 -5.67 -0.01 16.46
CA TYR A 356 -4.72 -0.68 15.59
C TYR A 356 -5.38 -1.25 14.34
N TYR A 357 -4.65 -1.14 13.23
CA TYR A 357 -4.85 -1.91 12.02
C TYR A 357 -4.08 -3.23 12.16
N PRO A 358 -4.59 -4.37 11.65
CA PRO A 358 -5.86 -4.52 10.93
C PRO A 358 -7.09 -4.74 11.82
N GLU A 359 -6.95 -4.83 13.14
CA GLU A 359 -8.03 -5.17 14.09
C GLU A 359 -9.26 -4.27 13.89
N ALA A 360 -9.05 -2.96 13.72
CA ALA A 360 -10.12 -1.98 13.53
C ALA A 360 -10.71 -1.95 12.10
N ASN A 361 -10.28 -2.80 11.17
CA ASN A 361 -10.81 -2.80 9.80
C ASN A 361 -12.29 -3.20 9.75
N VAL A 362 -12.78 -3.99 10.72
CA VAL A 362 -14.21 -4.30 10.87
C VAL A 362 -15.08 -3.05 11.06
N LEU A 363 -14.50 -1.95 11.57
CA LEU A 363 -15.18 -0.67 11.74
C LEU A 363 -15.10 0.22 10.50
N CYS A 364 -14.11 -0.02 9.63
CA CYS A 364 -13.83 0.80 8.47
C CYS A 364 -14.82 0.50 7.32
N GLY A 365 -15.17 1.51 6.53
CA GLY A 365 -15.96 1.33 5.32
C GLY A 365 -15.09 1.18 4.06
N THR A 366 -15.73 0.83 2.95
CA THR A 366 -15.08 0.67 1.63
C THR A 366 -14.96 1.98 0.84
N ALA A 367 -15.35 3.12 1.42
CA ALA A 367 -15.27 4.40 0.74
C ALA A 367 -13.81 4.78 0.43
N VAL A 368 -13.60 5.28 -0.79
CA VAL A 368 -12.29 5.66 -1.31
C VAL A 368 -12.23 7.13 -1.70
N ASP A 369 -11.02 7.67 -1.78
CA ASP A 369 -10.77 8.87 -2.56
C ASP A 369 -11.14 8.63 -4.03
N PRO A 370 -11.97 9.48 -4.66
CA PRO A 370 -12.48 9.24 -6.00
C PRO A 370 -11.39 9.25 -7.09
N ARG A 371 -10.25 9.92 -6.84
CA ARG A 371 -9.15 10.09 -7.79
C ARG A 371 -8.05 9.07 -7.56
N SER A 372 -7.59 8.89 -6.33
CA SER A 372 -6.50 7.96 -6.00
C SER A 372 -6.98 6.53 -5.72
N LYS A 373 -8.29 6.34 -5.49
CA LYS A 373 -8.90 5.06 -5.10
C LYS A 373 -8.39 4.49 -3.77
N THR A 374 -7.70 5.32 -2.97
CA THR A 374 -7.20 4.92 -1.65
C THR A 374 -8.34 4.90 -0.63
N PRO A 375 -8.51 3.84 0.17
CA PRO A 375 -9.57 3.80 1.18
C PRO A 375 -9.35 4.74 2.37
N ALA A 376 -10.47 5.16 2.98
CA ALA A 376 -10.48 6.07 4.10
C ALA A 376 -10.33 5.36 5.46
N PHE A 377 -9.09 5.23 5.94
CA PHE A 377 -8.77 4.60 7.22
C PHE A 377 -8.62 5.58 8.40
N LYS A 378 -8.61 6.89 8.13
CA LYS A 378 -8.19 7.91 9.10
C LYS A 378 -9.32 8.85 9.53
N SER A 379 -10.56 8.57 9.11
CA SER A 379 -11.74 9.36 9.45
C SER A 379 -12.98 8.48 9.45
N VAL A 380 -13.04 7.54 10.39
CA VAL A 380 -14.14 6.59 10.53
C VAL A 380 -15.06 7.06 11.66
N PRO A 381 -16.34 7.38 11.40
CA PRO A 381 -17.29 7.70 12.46
C PRO A 381 -17.55 6.47 13.34
N VAL A 382 -17.39 6.63 14.65
CA VAL A 382 -17.65 5.55 15.62
C VAL A 382 -18.36 6.06 16.87
N TRP A 383 -19.01 5.14 17.58
CA TRP A 383 -19.57 5.36 18.91
C TRP A 383 -19.24 4.18 19.83
N ILE A 384 -19.39 4.39 21.13
CA ILE A 384 -19.21 3.35 22.12
C ILE A 384 -20.61 2.81 22.48
N GLU A 385 -20.79 1.50 22.38
CA GLU A 385 -21.97 0.80 22.89
C GLU A 385 -21.65 0.40 24.34
N THR A 386 -22.39 0.98 25.29
CA THR A 386 -22.35 0.67 26.73
C THR A 386 -23.29 -0.46 27.07
#